data_AF-A0A538JF44-F1
#
_entry.id   AF-A0A538JF44-F1
#
_cell.length_a   1.000
_cell.length_b   1.000
_cell.length_c   1.000
_cell.angle_alpha   90.00
_cell.angle_beta   90.00
_cell.angle_gamma   90.00
#
_symmetry.space_group_name_H-M   'P 1'
#
loop_
_entity.id
_entity.type
_entity.pdbx_description
1 polymer ?
#
loop_
_entity_poly.entity_id
_entity_poly.type
_entity_poly.pdbx_seq_one_letter_code
_entity_poly.pdbx_strand_id
1 'polypeptide(L)'
;MGALARFDPAVPARRVVVFLAVVALVGASPASARTGWTLPHARAVLSSQTIDGWDDAQPDDPYFAVTLDRTQVAGLRSAGTRFAYKGLAHDTVGGGTIPVAFTIEPQGAAGFRVLVLHGPPPDTSQPALPLRAAFTYSWFPEAWDQQHYQPFTRYRPAAGYYDSSDQELIQRQIDAMRYGKIGAGIYSWWGQGSYTDLRLPGYLAAARQTPFRWAVYYEAEGYGDPSPDTIRGDLEYIRNLYASRPAYLKLDGRFVVFVYGGVETCSVADRWREANTVGAYIVLPAFAGFRDCASQPDSWHFYSATLPEFELHGYAYSISPGFWRVDEGTARQPRDLATWKQSIRDMITSAEPWQLVITFNEWGEGTSVEPADAWQTPFGYGEYLDVLHTDGA
;
A
#
# COMPACT_ATOMS: atom_id res chain seq x y z
N MET A 1 21.77 16.15 -1.92
CA MET A 1 20.68 15.19 -2.18
C MET A 1 20.11 15.54 -3.53
N GLY A 2 20.50 14.82 -4.59
CA GLY A 2 20.10 15.14 -5.96
C GLY A 2 18.74 14.54 -6.23
N ALA A 3 17.70 15.38 -6.18
CA ALA A 3 16.32 15.04 -6.46
C ALA A 3 16.19 14.30 -7.80
N LEU A 4 15.32 13.28 -7.83
CA LEU A 4 14.76 12.78 -9.08
C LEU A 4 14.19 14.00 -9.83
N ALA A 5 14.65 14.19 -11.07
CA ALA A 5 14.22 15.34 -11.86
C ALA A 5 12.69 15.33 -12.01
N ARG A 6 12.08 16.51 -11.88
CA ARG A 6 10.65 16.79 -12.11
C ARG A 6 10.08 15.84 -13.16
N PHE A 7 9.18 14.95 -12.75
CA PHE A 7 8.27 14.31 -13.68
C PHE A 7 7.23 15.34 -14.10
N ASP A 8 7.20 15.60 -15.40
CA ASP A 8 6.22 16.44 -16.06
C ASP A 8 4.82 15.82 -15.86
N PRO A 9 3.84 16.49 -15.25
CA PRO A 9 2.52 15.92 -14.96
C PRO A 9 1.64 15.78 -16.21
N ALA A 10 2.17 15.99 -17.41
CA ALA A 10 1.45 15.85 -18.65
C ALA A 10 1.31 14.38 -19.10
N VAL A 11 0.50 13.60 -18.37
CA VAL A 11 -0.15 12.43 -18.97
C VAL A 11 -1.40 12.92 -19.70
N PRO A 12 -1.54 12.66 -21.01
CA PRO A 12 -2.79 12.96 -21.70
C PRO A 12 -3.89 12.11 -21.06
N ALA A 13 -4.91 12.78 -20.52
CA ALA A 13 -6.13 12.14 -20.04
C ALA A 13 -6.70 11.24 -21.14
N ARG A 14 -6.46 9.93 -21.06
CA ARG A 14 -7.18 8.86 -21.76
C ARG A 14 -6.60 7.50 -21.36
N ARG A 15 -7.13 6.98 -20.27
CA ARG A 15 -7.94 5.76 -20.24
C ARG A 15 -8.51 5.69 -18.83
N VAL A 16 -9.67 6.31 -18.66
CA VAL A 16 -10.61 5.84 -17.66
C VAL A 16 -10.69 4.33 -17.88
N VAL A 17 -10.26 3.54 -16.90
CA VAL A 17 -10.71 2.15 -16.81
C VAL A 17 -12.19 2.27 -16.51
N VAL A 18 -12.96 2.43 -17.58
CA VAL A 18 -14.38 2.15 -17.57
C VAL A 18 -14.40 0.67 -17.29
N PHE A 19 -14.66 0.30 -16.03
CA PHE A 19 -15.34 -0.96 -15.80
C PHE A 19 -16.59 -0.87 -16.67
N LEU A 20 -16.60 -1.64 -17.75
CA LEU A 20 -17.79 -1.92 -18.51
C LEU A 20 -18.72 -2.67 -17.54
N ALA A 21 -19.45 -1.90 -16.73
CA ALA A 21 -20.78 -2.28 -16.35
C ALA A 21 -21.51 -2.45 -17.68
N VAL A 22 -21.69 -3.69 -18.11
CA VAL A 22 -22.60 -4.02 -19.19
C VAL A 22 -23.99 -3.62 -18.69
N VAL A 23 -24.35 -2.35 -18.89
CA VAL A 23 -25.73 -1.90 -18.78
C VAL A 23 -26.44 -2.48 -19.99
N ALA A 24 -27.06 -3.64 -19.79
CA ALA A 24 -28.02 -4.17 -20.73
C ALA A 24 -29.16 -3.14 -20.86
N LEU A 25 -29.20 -2.43 -21.99
CA LEU A 25 -30.33 -1.59 -22.39
C LEU A 25 -31.58 -2.47 -22.43
N VAL A 26 -32.56 -2.08 -21.63
CA VAL A 26 -33.87 -2.70 -21.49
C VAL A 26 -34.59 -2.66 -22.84
N GLY A 27 -34.61 -3.80 -23.51
CA GLY A 27 -35.45 -4.11 -24.65
C GLY A 27 -36.22 -5.39 -24.35
N ALA A 28 -37.51 -5.22 -24.05
CA ALA A 28 -38.53 -6.24 -23.78
C ALA A 28 -38.32 -7.09 -22.50
N SER A 29 -39.26 -6.95 -21.56
CA SER A 29 -39.50 -7.96 -20.53
C SER A 29 -39.79 -9.31 -21.20
N PRO A 30 -38.95 -10.35 -21.04
CA PRO A 30 -39.46 -11.69 -21.17
C PRO A 30 -40.17 -12.01 -19.86
N ALA A 31 -41.31 -12.68 -19.97
CA ALA A 31 -42.00 -13.29 -18.86
C ALA A 31 -41.00 -14.00 -17.92
N SER A 32 -41.32 -13.98 -16.62
CA SER A 32 -40.75 -14.82 -15.57
C SER A 32 -40.75 -16.30 -16.00
N ALA A 33 -39.76 -16.69 -16.80
CA ALA A 33 -39.39 -18.08 -16.98
C ALA A 33 -38.65 -18.44 -15.69
N ARG A 34 -39.23 -19.36 -14.90
CA ARG A 34 -38.55 -19.95 -13.75
C ARG A 34 -37.16 -20.39 -14.21
N THR A 35 -36.11 -19.67 -13.82
CA THR A 35 -34.73 -20.07 -14.09
C THR A 35 -34.45 -21.27 -13.19
N GLY A 36 -34.79 -22.45 -13.69
CA GLY A 36 -34.64 -23.74 -13.03
C GLY A 36 -33.18 -24.19 -13.01
N TRP A 37 -32.27 -23.32 -12.57
CA TRP A 37 -30.92 -23.75 -12.26
C TRP A 37 -31.03 -24.92 -11.28
N THR A 38 -30.36 -26.01 -11.62
CA THR A 38 -30.12 -27.09 -10.68
C THR A 38 -28.86 -26.75 -9.88
N LEU A 39 -28.67 -27.39 -8.72
CA LEU A 39 -27.45 -27.19 -7.93
C LEU A 39 -26.17 -27.53 -8.73
N PRO A 40 -26.10 -28.62 -9.52
CA PRO A 40 -24.96 -28.87 -10.41
C PRO A 40 -24.70 -27.76 -11.42
N HIS A 41 -25.75 -27.21 -12.04
CA HIS A 41 -25.62 -26.10 -12.99
C HIS A 41 -25.09 -24.83 -12.31
N ALA A 42 -25.65 -24.49 -11.14
CA ALA A 42 -25.17 -23.34 -10.37
C ALA A 42 -23.69 -23.47 -9.99
N ARG A 43 -23.25 -24.67 -9.58
CA ARG A 43 -21.82 -24.93 -9.29
C ARG A 43 -20.95 -24.79 -10.52
N ALA A 44 -21.38 -25.28 -11.67
CA ALA A 44 -20.64 -25.14 -12.92
C ALA A 44 -20.43 -23.67 -13.28
N VAL A 45 -21.50 -22.86 -13.22
CA VAL A 45 -21.41 -21.41 -13.50
C VAL A 45 -20.49 -20.71 -12.50
N LEU A 46 -20.72 -20.89 -11.19
CA LEU A 46 -19.96 -20.19 -10.15
C LEU A 46 -18.48 -20.63 -10.05
N SER A 47 -18.13 -21.82 -10.56
CA SER A 47 -16.72 -22.24 -10.65
C SER A 47 -15.94 -21.59 -11.79
N SER A 48 -16.61 -20.81 -12.64
CA SER A 48 -16.05 -20.22 -13.86
C SER A 48 -16.18 -18.69 -13.93
N GLN A 49 -16.79 -18.07 -12.92
CA GLN A 49 -17.08 -16.65 -12.89
C GLN A 49 -16.71 -16.06 -11.52
N THR A 50 -16.35 -14.78 -11.52
CA THR A 50 -16.18 -14.01 -10.29
C THR A 50 -17.53 -13.69 -9.67
N ILE A 51 -17.64 -13.84 -8.35
CA ILE A 51 -18.77 -13.41 -7.55
C ILE A 51 -18.34 -12.13 -6.84
N ASP A 52 -18.96 -11.01 -7.17
CA ASP A 52 -18.58 -9.73 -6.60
C ASP A 52 -19.76 -8.93 -6.08
N GLY A 53 -19.46 -7.98 -5.19
CA GLY A 53 -20.46 -7.13 -4.57
C GLY A 53 -19.90 -6.32 -3.41
N TRP A 54 -20.64 -5.26 -3.08
CA TRP A 54 -20.43 -4.46 -1.89
C TRP A 54 -21.05 -5.15 -0.67
N ASP A 55 -20.36 -5.09 0.47
CA ASP A 55 -20.87 -5.52 1.77
C ASP A 55 -21.29 -4.30 2.58
N ASP A 56 -22.45 -3.74 2.24
CA ASP A 56 -23.02 -2.53 2.85
C ASP A 56 -23.38 -2.69 4.34
N ALA A 57 -23.31 -3.92 4.87
CA ALA A 57 -23.47 -4.19 6.29
C ALA A 57 -22.22 -3.83 7.11
N GLN A 58 -21.06 -3.67 6.48
CA GLN A 58 -19.83 -3.26 7.16
C GLN A 58 -19.63 -1.74 7.09
N PRO A 59 -19.15 -1.09 8.17
CA PRO A 59 -19.04 0.37 8.23
C PRO A 59 -18.14 1.00 7.15
N ASP A 60 -17.18 0.24 6.62
CA ASP A 60 -16.25 0.68 5.59
C ASP A 60 -16.69 0.33 4.16
N ASP A 61 -17.89 -0.27 3.99
CA ASP A 61 -18.49 -0.67 2.71
C ASP A 61 -17.47 -1.30 1.75
N PRO A 62 -16.88 -2.46 2.12
CA PRO A 62 -15.86 -3.09 1.31
C PRO A 62 -16.48 -3.74 0.07
N TYR A 63 -15.79 -3.58 -1.06
CA TYR A 63 -16.06 -4.37 -2.26
C TYR A 63 -15.25 -5.66 -2.19
N PHE A 64 -15.92 -6.79 -2.38
CA PHE A 64 -15.27 -8.08 -2.55
C PHE A 64 -15.52 -8.58 -3.96
N ALA A 65 -14.51 -9.23 -4.53
CA ALA A 65 -14.66 -10.03 -5.74
C ALA A 65 -13.95 -11.35 -5.50
N VAL A 66 -14.70 -12.46 -5.55
CA VAL A 66 -14.18 -13.77 -5.17
C VAL A 66 -14.41 -14.81 -6.24
N THR A 67 -13.50 -15.78 -6.32
CA THR A 67 -13.66 -16.98 -7.15
C THR A 67 -13.73 -18.22 -6.27
N LEU A 68 -14.41 -19.25 -6.78
CA LEU A 68 -14.53 -20.54 -6.10
C LEU A 68 -13.87 -21.63 -6.94
N ASP A 69 -12.91 -22.34 -6.36
CA ASP A 69 -12.39 -23.56 -6.96
C ASP A 69 -13.39 -24.73 -6.85
N ARG A 70 -13.04 -25.87 -7.46
CA ARG A 70 -13.89 -27.07 -7.48
C ARG A 70 -14.23 -27.61 -6.10
N THR A 71 -13.33 -27.46 -5.12
CA THR A 71 -13.54 -27.91 -3.75
C THR A 71 -14.43 -26.93 -3.00
N GLN A 72 -14.20 -25.63 -3.17
CA GLN A 72 -14.96 -24.57 -2.53
C GLN A 72 -16.41 -24.56 -3.05
N VAL A 73 -16.63 -24.64 -4.36
CA VAL A 73 -17.99 -24.59 -4.95
C VAL A 73 -18.88 -25.77 -4.52
N ALA A 74 -18.30 -26.87 -4.05
CA ALA A 74 -19.04 -27.99 -3.45
C ALA A 74 -19.80 -27.56 -2.16
N GLY A 75 -19.37 -26.47 -1.52
CA GLY A 75 -20.06 -25.83 -0.40
C GLY A 75 -21.39 -25.15 -0.75
N LEU A 76 -21.66 -24.87 -2.03
CA LEU A 76 -22.90 -24.23 -2.48
C LEU A 76 -24.13 -25.09 -2.13
N ARG A 77 -25.21 -24.43 -1.69
CA ARG A 77 -26.49 -25.04 -1.32
C ARG A 77 -27.65 -24.36 -2.05
N SER A 78 -28.69 -25.11 -2.37
CA SER A 78 -29.95 -24.54 -2.87
C SER A 78 -30.76 -23.92 -1.73
N ALA A 79 -31.33 -22.75 -1.96
CA ALA A 79 -32.17 -21.99 -1.04
C ALA A 79 -33.43 -21.53 -1.78
N GLY A 80 -34.40 -22.44 -1.97
CA GLY A 80 -35.55 -22.20 -2.83
C GLY A 80 -35.12 -22.07 -4.30
N THR A 81 -35.43 -20.94 -4.93
CA THR A 81 -35.01 -20.61 -6.31
C THR A 81 -33.62 -19.96 -6.39
N ARG A 82 -32.94 -19.80 -5.24
CA ARG A 82 -31.66 -19.13 -5.08
C ARG A 82 -30.58 -20.13 -4.67
N PHE A 83 -29.34 -19.66 -4.64
CA PHE A 83 -28.20 -20.44 -4.15
C PHE A 83 -27.43 -19.66 -3.11
N ALA A 84 -27.15 -20.32 -1.99
CA ALA A 84 -26.42 -19.75 -0.87
C ALA A 84 -25.07 -20.44 -0.71
N TYR A 85 -24.06 -19.65 -0.38
CA TYR A 85 -22.71 -20.08 -0.10
C TYR A 85 -22.27 -19.52 1.25
N LYS A 86 -21.55 -20.34 2.03
CA LYS A 86 -20.81 -19.91 3.22
C LYS A 86 -19.57 -20.77 3.34
N GLY A 87 -18.39 -20.18 3.19
CA GLY A 87 -17.14 -20.92 3.16
C GLY A 87 -15.97 -20.05 2.70
N LEU A 88 -14.85 -20.69 2.38
CA LEU A 88 -13.65 -20.02 1.90
C LEU A 88 -13.72 -19.76 0.39
N ALA A 89 -13.36 -18.55 -0.03
CA ALA A 89 -13.26 -18.18 -1.44
C ALA A 89 -11.95 -17.43 -1.70
N HIS A 90 -11.47 -17.45 -2.93
CA HIS A 90 -10.26 -16.73 -3.33
C HIS A 90 -10.62 -15.28 -3.63
N ASP A 91 -10.12 -14.32 -2.85
CA ASP A 91 -10.35 -12.88 -3.05
C ASP A 91 -9.41 -12.33 -4.12
N THR A 92 -9.98 -11.80 -5.19
CA THR A 92 -9.23 -11.21 -6.31
C THR A 92 -8.96 -9.72 -6.12
N VAL A 93 -9.56 -9.09 -5.11
CA VAL A 93 -9.34 -7.68 -4.77
C VAL A 93 -8.35 -7.58 -3.62
N GLY A 94 -8.66 -8.19 -2.47
CA GLY A 94 -7.77 -8.20 -1.30
C GLY A 94 -6.66 -9.25 -1.37
N GLY A 95 -6.77 -10.24 -2.27
CA GLY A 95 -5.83 -11.35 -2.38
C GLY A 95 -6.08 -12.47 -1.37
N GLY A 96 -5.56 -13.66 -1.67
CA GLY A 96 -5.60 -14.81 -0.77
C GLY A 96 -6.97 -15.50 -0.65
N THR A 97 -7.17 -16.27 0.41
CA THR A 97 -8.41 -17.04 0.64
C THR A 97 -9.11 -16.55 1.91
N ILE A 98 -10.34 -16.07 1.76
CA ILE A 98 -11.10 -15.40 2.83
C ILE A 98 -12.45 -16.10 3.07
N PRO A 99 -12.98 -16.07 4.30
CA PRO A 99 -14.33 -16.56 4.57
C PRO A 99 -15.37 -15.57 4.02
N VAL A 100 -16.27 -16.06 3.17
CA VAL A 100 -17.40 -15.29 2.65
C VAL A 100 -18.72 -16.01 2.86
N ALA A 101 -19.80 -15.24 2.86
CA ALA A 101 -21.15 -15.74 2.71
C ALA A 101 -21.88 -14.92 1.64
N PHE A 102 -22.54 -15.57 0.69
CA PHE A 102 -23.31 -14.86 -0.32
C PHE A 102 -24.56 -15.63 -0.73
N THR A 103 -25.54 -14.91 -1.26
CA THR A 103 -26.72 -15.50 -1.91
C THR A 103 -26.86 -14.94 -3.32
N ILE A 104 -27.01 -15.82 -4.30
CA ILE A 104 -27.26 -15.43 -5.69
C ILE A 104 -28.66 -15.80 -6.15
N GLU A 105 -29.17 -15.00 -7.09
CA GLU A 105 -30.38 -15.26 -7.84
C GLU A 105 -30.03 -15.45 -9.33
N PRO A 106 -30.32 -16.62 -9.92
CA PRO A 106 -30.06 -16.86 -11.34
C PRO A 106 -30.74 -15.85 -12.26
N GLN A 107 -30.06 -15.48 -13.35
CA GLN A 107 -30.53 -14.59 -14.41
C GLN A 107 -30.22 -15.25 -15.77
N GLY A 108 -31.23 -15.89 -16.36
CA GLY A 108 -31.07 -16.65 -17.60
C GLY A 108 -30.21 -17.92 -17.43
N ALA A 109 -29.47 -18.30 -18.48
CA ALA A 109 -28.73 -19.56 -18.50
C ALA A 109 -27.39 -19.51 -17.76
N ALA A 110 -26.69 -18.38 -17.77
CA ALA A 110 -25.34 -18.26 -17.20
C ALA A 110 -25.12 -16.97 -16.39
N GLY A 111 -26.11 -16.09 -16.31
CA GLY A 111 -26.05 -14.89 -15.49
C GLY A 111 -26.60 -15.16 -14.09
N PHE A 112 -26.19 -14.32 -13.14
CA PHE A 112 -26.77 -14.28 -11.81
C PHE A 112 -26.67 -12.86 -11.25
N ARG A 113 -27.47 -12.58 -10.23
CA ARG A 113 -27.38 -11.38 -9.40
C ARG A 113 -26.96 -11.79 -8.00
N VAL A 114 -25.91 -11.18 -7.47
CA VAL A 114 -25.56 -11.28 -6.06
C VAL A 114 -26.55 -10.43 -5.27
N LEU A 115 -27.27 -11.05 -4.34
CA LEU A 115 -28.28 -10.36 -3.52
C LEU A 115 -27.69 -9.85 -2.22
N VAL A 116 -26.78 -10.64 -1.64
CA VAL A 116 -26.09 -10.37 -0.39
C VAL A 116 -24.70 -10.96 -0.54
N LEU A 117 -23.68 -10.21 -0.15
CA LEU A 117 -22.32 -10.69 -0.01
C LEU A 117 -21.77 -10.15 1.30
N HIS A 118 -21.26 -11.06 2.13
CA HIS A 118 -20.61 -10.75 3.38
C HIS A 118 -19.20 -11.32 3.38
N GLY A 119 -18.21 -10.47 3.61
CA GLY A 119 -16.83 -10.88 3.83
C GLY A 119 -16.44 -10.84 5.31
N PRO A 120 -15.18 -11.09 5.65
CA PRO A 120 -14.72 -10.94 7.02
C PRO A 120 -14.71 -9.47 7.44
N PRO A 121 -14.91 -9.18 8.74
CA PRO A 121 -14.68 -7.84 9.30
C PRO A 121 -13.23 -7.41 9.09
N PRO A 122 -12.94 -6.10 9.00
CA PRO A 122 -11.57 -5.64 8.86
C PRO A 122 -10.78 -5.83 10.15
N ASP A 123 -9.46 -5.97 10.03
CA ASP A 123 -8.57 -5.76 11.16
C ASP A 123 -8.51 -4.25 11.44
N THR A 124 -8.92 -3.86 12.64
CA THR A 124 -8.97 -2.46 13.07
C THR A 124 -7.91 -2.11 14.11
N SER A 125 -6.98 -3.03 14.39
CA SER A 125 -5.87 -2.78 15.32
C SER A 125 -5.02 -1.60 14.84
N GLN A 126 -4.33 -0.92 15.73
CA GLN A 126 -3.34 0.08 15.34
C GLN A 126 -2.03 -0.28 16.04
N PRO A 127 -0.89 -0.23 15.33
CA PRO A 127 0.38 -0.43 15.97
C PRO A 127 0.66 0.70 16.97
N ALA A 128 1.49 0.42 17.96
CA ALA A 128 2.02 1.41 18.89
C ALA A 128 3.49 1.71 18.57
N LEU A 129 3.98 2.86 19.03
CA LEU A 129 5.40 3.20 19.00
C LEU A 129 6.14 2.44 20.13
N PRO A 130 7.40 2.01 19.95
CA PRO A 130 8.21 2.07 18.73
C PRO A 130 7.65 1.27 17.56
N LEU A 131 7.58 1.89 16.37
CA LEU A 131 7.01 1.27 15.16
C LEU A 131 8.05 1.20 14.05
N ARG A 132 8.32 -0.03 13.58
CA ARG A 132 9.10 -0.27 12.36
C ARG A 132 8.26 0.00 11.11
N ALA A 133 8.68 0.94 10.29
CA ALA A 133 8.01 1.33 9.04
C ALA A 133 9.01 1.42 7.89
N ALA A 134 8.55 1.21 6.65
CA ALA A 134 9.42 1.28 5.47
C ALA A 134 8.86 2.26 4.43
N PHE A 135 9.73 3.08 3.84
CA PHE A 135 9.37 3.91 2.69
C PHE A 135 9.07 3.01 1.48
N THR A 136 7.93 3.21 0.82
CA THR A 136 7.41 2.34 -0.24
C THR A 136 6.88 3.16 -1.41
N TYR A 137 7.21 2.72 -2.61
CA TYR A 137 6.95 3.43 -3.86
C TYR A 137 6.08 2.57 -4.78
N SER A 138 5.02 3.19 -5.32
CA SER A 138 4.02 2.52 -6.16
C SER A 138 4.01 3.07 -7.59
N TRP A 139 5.15 3.54 -8.07
CA TRP A 139 5.32 4.20 -9.36
C TRP A 139 5.79 3.28 -10.48
N PHE A 140 5.73 1.97 -10.26
CA PHE A 140 5.99 0.99 -11.31
C PHE A 140 4.68 0.64 -12.02
N PRO A 141 4.67 0.47 -13.35
CA PRO A 141 5.84 0.29 -14.21
C PRO A 141 6.48 1.58 -14.74
N GLU A 142 5.90 2.76 -14.47
CA GLU A 142 6.36 4.05 -15.01
C GLU A 142 7.83 4.33 -14.68
N ALA A 143 8.27 3.97 -13.49
CA ALA A 143 9.64 4.19 -13.03
C ALA A 143 10.65 3.16 -13.54
N TRP A 144 10.24 2.11 -14.27
CA TRP A 144 11.21 1.17 -14.88
C TRP A 144 11.93 1.77 -16.08
N ASP A 145 11.35 2.74 -16.78
CA ASP A 145 11.95 3.36 -17.96
C ASP A 145 11.95 4.88 -17.80
N GLN A 146 13.08 5.41 -17.39
CA GLN A 146 13.23 6.84 -17.13
C GLN A 146 14.70 7.27 -17.18
N GLN A 147 14.94 8.57 -17.34
CA GLN A 147 16.28 9.18 -17.33
C GLN A 147 17.30 8.49 -18.24
N HIS A 148 16.84 7.94 -19.38
CA HIS A 148 17.65 7.18 -20.35
C HIS A 148 18.19 5.82 -19.85
N TYR A 149 17.64 5.27 -18.77
CA TYR A 149 17.90 3.89 -18.33
C TYR A 149 16.66 3.02 -18.44
N GLN A 150 16.83 1.82 -19.00
CA GLN A 150 15.79 0.80 -19.10
C GLN A 150 16.41 -0.59 -18.86
N PRO A 151 16.18 -1.24 -17.72
CA PRO A 151 15.40 -0.75 -16.58
C PRO A 151 16.17 0.29 -15.73
N PHE A 152 15.48 1.25 -15.10
CA PHE A 152 16.04 2.26 -14.19
C PHE A 152 16.32 1.64 -12.80
N THR A 153 17.28 0.72 -12.73
CA THR A 153 17.73 0.05 -11.50
C THR A 153 19.09 -0.60 -11.70
N ARG A 154 19.88 -0.71 -10.63
CA ARG A 154 21.11 -1.53 -10.58
C ARG A 154 20.85 -3.00 -10.27
N TYR A 155 19.66 -3.34 -9.79
CA TYR A 155 19.29 -4.65 -9.27
C TYR A 155 18.07 -5.21 -9.99
N ARG A 156 17.89 -6.54 -9.89
CA ARG A 156 16.76 -7.25 -10.47
C ARG A 156 15.82 -7.75 -9.37
N PRO A 157 14.59 -7.18 -9.25
CA PRO A 157 13.60 -7.68 -8.31
C PRO A 157 13.30 -9.15 -8.58
N ALA A 158 13.12 -9.96 -7.54
CA ALA A 158 12.76 -11.37 -7.69
C ALA A 158 11.36 -11.53 -8.31
N ALA A 159 10.48 -10.55 -8.09
CA ALA A 159 9.16 -10.46 -8.73
C ALA A 159 9.20 -9.97 -10.20
N GLY A 160 10.39 -9.67 -10.74
CA GLY A 160 10.56 -9.07 -12.07
C GLY A 160 10.23 -7.58 -12.10
N TYR A 161 10.17 -7.00 -13.30
CA TYR A 161 9.78 -5.59 -13.50
C TYR A 161 8.25 -5.51 -13.52
N TYR A 162 7.69 -5.27 -12.34
CA TYR A 162 6.27 -5.42 -12.07
C TYR A 162 5.44 -4.14 -12.29
N ASP A 163 4.11 -4.30 -12.27
CA ASP A 163 3.14 -3.21 -12.17
C ASP A 163 2.69 -3.07 -10.71
N SER A 164 2.76 -1.85 -10.16
CA SER A 164 2.37 -1.55 -8.76
C SER A 164 0.85 -1.56 -8.54
N SER A 165 0.04 -1.87 -9.55
CA SER A 165 -1.39 -2.09 -9.43
C SER A 165 -1.80 -3.57 -9.31
N ASP A 166 -0.84 -4.51 -9.49
CA ASP A 166 -1.08 -5.94 -9.32
C ASP A 166 -1.39 -6.27 -7.84
N GLN A 167 -2.64 -6.67 -7.58
CA GLN A 167 -3.11 -6.95 -6.21
C GLN A 167 -2.39 -8.14 -5.57
N GLU A 168 -2.05 -9.18 -6.33
CA GLU A 168 -1.33 -10.32 -5.76
C GLU A 168 0.10 -9.92 -5.38
N LEU A 169 0.72 -9.04 -6.16
CA LEU A 169 2.03 -8.49 -5.82
C LEU A 169 1.96 -7.65 -4.55
N ILE A 170 0.99 -6.73 -4.46
CA ILE A 170 0.80 -5.88 -3.27
C ILE A 170 0.68 -6.75 -2.02
N GLN A 171 -0.10 -7.84 -2.09
CA GLN A 171 -0.23 -8.78 -0.98
C GLN A 171 1.11 -9.45 -0.62
N ARG A 172 1.85 -9.94 -1.62
CA ARG A 172 3.19 -10.52 -1.38
C ARG A 172 4.16 -9.51 -0.76
N GLN A 173 4.09 -8.24 -1.16
CA GLN A 173 4.91 -7.16 -0.58
C GLN A 173 4.50 -6.85 0.88
N ILE A 174 3.21 -6.82 1.18
CA ILE A 174 2.71 -6.69 2.56
C ILE A 174 3.19 -7.87 3.42
N ASP A 175 3.10 -9.09 2.92
CA ASP A 175 3.57 -10.27 3.64
C ASP A 175 5.09 -10.28 3.84
N ALA A 176 5.86 -9.84 2.83
CA ALA A 176 7.31 -9.66 2.94
C ALA A 176 7.69 -8.61 3.99
N MET A 177 6.99 -7.47 4.03
CA MET A 177 7.21 -6.44 5.05
C MET A 177 6.85 -6.96 6.45
N ARG A 178 5.70 -7.62 6.60
CA ARG A 178 5.30 -8.24 7.88
C ARG A 178 6.28 -9.31 8.33
N TYR A 179 6.82 -10.11 7.40
CA TYR A 179 7.87 -11.07 7.68
C TYR A 179 9.11 -10.37 8.25
N GLY A 180 9.57 -9.27 7.65
CA GLY A 180 10.63 -8.40 8.18
C GLY A 180 10.26 -7.58 9.43
N LYS A 181 9.14 -7.89 10.09
CA LYS A 181 8.59 -7.16 11.25
C LYS A 181 8.37 -5.67 11.00
N ILE A 182 8.12 -5.28 9.75
CA ILE A 182 7.69 -3.94 9.38
C ILE A 182 6.15 -3.89 9.59
N GLY A 183 5.69 -3.01 10.47
CA GLY A 183 4.28 -2.87 10.83
C GLY A 183 3.52 -1.87 9.96
N ALA A 184 4.23 -0.97 9.28
CA ALA A 184 3.62 0.00 8.39
C ALA A 184 4.46 0.34 7.15
N GLY A 185 3.79 0.69 6.07
CA GLY A 185 4.40 1.26 4.87
C GLY A 185 4.16 2.77 4.79
N ILE A 186 5.21 3.51 4.45
CA ILE A 186 5.20 4.96 4.22
C ILE A 186 5.12 5.16 2.70
N TYR A 187 3.90 5.32 2.20
CA TYR A 187 3.53 5.24 0.79
C TYR A 187 3.74 6.56 0.06
N SER A 188 4.68 6.59 -0.90
CA SER A 188 4.92 7.76 -1.78
C SER A 188 3.64 8.18 -2.51
N TRP A 189 3.16 9.40 -2.25
CA TRP A 189 1.93 9.94 -2.81
C TRP A 189 2.18 11.32 -3.44
N TRP A 190 1.84 11.44 -4.72
CA TRP A 190 2.21 12.55 -5.60
C TRP A 190 1.09 13.58 -5.86
N GLY A 191 0.05 13.61 -5.04
CA GLY A 191 -1.08 14.51 -5.27
C GLY A 191 -2.29 13.81 -5.86
N GLN A 192 -3.45 14.45 -5.67
CA GLN A 192 -4.75 13.98 -6.19
C GLN A 192 -4.70 13.76 -7.70
N GLY A 193 -5.24 12.63 -8.16
CA GLY A 193 -5.28 12.27 -9.58
C GLY A 193 -3.97 11.72 -10.16
N SER A 194 -2.88 11.67 -9.38
CA SER A 194 -1.66 10.97 -9.78
C SER A 194 -1.87 9.45 -9.84
N TYR A 195 -1.01 8.71 -10.54
CA TYR A 195 -1.10 7.24 -10.53
C TYR A 195 -0.92 6.64 -9.12
N THR A 196 -0.14 7.29 -8.25
CA THR A 196 0.00 6.87 -6.83
C THR A 196 -1.30 7.09 -6.05
N ASP A 197 -2.01 8.19 -6.29
CA ASP A 197 -3.34 8.46 -5.74
C ASP A 197 -4.37 7.41 -6.16
N LEU A 198 -4.34 7.02 -7.45
CA LEU A 198 -5.24 6.01 -8.00
C LEU A 198 -4.93 4.58 -7.53
N ARG A 199 -3.67 4.29 -7.15
CA ARG A 199 -3.24 2.96 -6.69
C ARG A 199 -3.45 2.73 -5.19
N LEU A 200 -3.36 3.76 -4.35
CA LEU A 200 -3.45 3.64 -2.89
C LEU A 200 -4.69 2.89 -2.36
N PRO A 201 -5.91 3.04 -2.93
CA PRO A 201 -7.06 2.23 -2.52
C PRO A 201 -6.82 0.72 -2.58
N GLY A 202 -6.08 0.22 -3.58
CA GLY A 202 -5.72 -1.20 -3.69
C GLY A 202 -4.78 -1.66 -2.56
N TYR A 203 -3.80 -0.82 -2.21
CA TYR A 203 -2.91 -1.09 -1.08
C TYR A 203 -3.65 -1.15 0.27
N LEU A 204 -4.62 -0.26 0.48
CA LEU A 204 -5.49 -0.27 1.67
C LEU A 204 -6.41 -1.50 1.68
N ALA A 205 -6.93 -1.92 0.52
CA ALA A 205 -7.77 -3.11 0.41
C ALA A 205 -6.99 -4.40 0.71
N ALA A 206 -5.80 -4.57 0.14
CA ALA A 206 -4.92 -5.72 0.40
C ALA A 206 -4.52 -5.82 1.89
N ALA A 207 -4.26 -4.68 2.55
CA ALA A 207 -3.91 -4.67 3.97
C ALA A 207 -5.11 -4.84 4.93
N ARG A 208 -6.36 -4.76 4.44
CA ARG A 208 -7.60 -4.63 5.24
C ARG A 208 -7.77 -5.71 6.31
N GLN A 209 -7.36 -6.94 6.03
CA GLN A 209 -7.53 -8.09 6.92
C GLN A 209 -6.26 -8.42 7.73
N THR A 210 -5.28 -7.53 7.71
CA THR A 210 -3.98 -7.72 8.37
C THR A 210 -3.76 -6.63 9.41
N PRO A 211 -2.83 -6.79 10.38
CA PRO A 211 -2.43 -5.71 11.26
C PRO A 211 -1.51 -4.67 10.59
N PHE A 212 -1.13 -4.86 9.31
CA PHE A 212 -0.25 -3.93 8.59
C PHE A 212 -1.00 -2.64 8.22
N ARG A 213 -0.33 -1.49 8.32
CA ARG A 213 -0.95 -0.18 8.05
C ARG A 213 -0.20 0.61 6.98
N TRP A 214 -0.91 1.49 6.29
CA TRP A 214 -0.33 2.44 5.34
C TRP A 214 -0.47 3.87 5.84
N ALA A 215 0.59 4.66 5.69
CA ALA A 215 0.55 6.11 5.87
C ALA A 215 1.01 6.78 4.57
N VAL A 216 0.41 7.92 4.23
CA VAL A 216 0.86 8.73 3.10
C VAL A 216 2.24 9.34 3.40
N TYR A 217 3.10 9.32 2.39
CA TYR A 217 4.30 10.13 2.26
C TYR A 217 4.06 11.21 1.22
N TYR A 218 3.80 12.42 1.69
CA TYR A 218 3.39 13.56 0.86
C TYR A 218 4.59 14.12 0.10
N GLU A 219 4.68 13.79 -1.19
CA GLU A 219 5.85 14.12 -2.03
C GLU A 219 5.90 15.58 -2.44
N ALA A 220 4.74 16.22 -2.65
CA ALA A 220 4.66 17.52 -3.31
C ALA A 220 5.43 18.65 -2.59
N GLU A 221 5.64 18.53 -1.27
CA GLU A 221 6.45 19.45 -0.48
C GLU A 221 7.93 19.43 -0.92
N GLY A 222 8.51 18.27 -1.21
CA GLY A 222 9.91 18.16 -1.65
C GLY A 222 10.20 18.71 -3.04
N TYR A 223 9.17 18.96 -3.85
CA TYR A 223 9.30 19.41 -5.25
C TYR A 223 8.68 20.78 -5.53
N GLY A 224 8.07 21.41 -4.52
CA GLY A 224 7.35 22.67 -4.64
C GLY A 224 7.29 23.44 -3.33
N ASP A 225 6.34 24.36 -3.25
CA ASP A 225 6.03 25.12 -2.03
C ASP A 225 4.49 25.20 -1.92
N PRO A 226 3.82 24.09 -1.58
CA PRO A 226 2.36 24.02 -1.63
C PRO A 226 1.75 24.97 -0.61
N SER A 227 0.80 25.79 -1.03
CA SER A 227 0.14 26.77 -0.14
C SER A 227 -0.57 26.10 1.04
N PRO A 228 -0.82 26.80 2.16
CA PRO A 228 -1.63 26.25 3.26
C PRO A 228 -3.00 25.73 2.81
N ASP A 229 -3.64 26.38 1.84
CA ASP A 229 -4.93 25.94 1.28
C ASP A 229 -4.81 24.64 0.48
N THR A 230 -3.71 24.48 -0.28
CA THR A 230 -3.41 23.23 -1.00
C THR A 230 -3.20 22.09 -0.01
N ILE A 231 -2.35 22.27 1.00
CA ILE A 231 -2.10 21.25 2.01
C ILE A 231 -3.38 20.89 2.75
N ARG A 232 -4.20 21.90 3.12
CA ARG A 232 -5.48 21.65 3.80
C ARG A 232 -6.42 20.80 2.94
N GLY A 233 -6.57 21.14 1.66
CA GLY A 233 -7.38 20.38 0.72
C GLY A 233 -6.91 18.94 0.57
N ASP A 234 -5.60 18.72 0.51
CA ASP A 234 -5.02 17.37 0.42
C ASP A 234 -5.19 16.58 1.73
N LEU A 235 -5.03 17.21 2.90
CA LEU A 235 -5.28 16.56 4.19
C LEU A 235 -6.76 16.19 4.36
N GLU A 236 -7.69 17.03 3.90
CA GLU A 236 -9.12 16.72 3.86
C GLU A 236 -9.41 15.55 2.90
N TYR A 237 -8.78 15.54 1.73
CA TYR A 237 -8.88 14.45 0.76
C TYR A 237 -8.38 13.13 1.33
N ILE A 238 -7.17 13.11 1.88
CA ILE A 238 -6.56 11.94 2.54
C ILE A 238 -7.45 11.45 3.68
N ARG A 239 -7.94 12.35 4.54
CA ARG A 239 -8.82 11.99 5.65
C ARG A 239 -10.07 11.25 5.16
N ASN A 240 -10.73 11.81 4.16
CA ASN A 240 -12.03 11.35 3.71
C ASN A 240 -11.92 10.05 2.91
N LEU A 241 -10.92 9.94 2.02
CA LEU A 241 -10.81 8.82 1.09
C LEU A 241 -9.98 7.65 1.64
N TYR A 242 -8.89 7.95 2.35
CA TYR A 242 -7.89 6.97 2.77
C TYR A 242 -7.94 6.69 4.26
N ALA A 243 -7.88 7.73 5.09
CA ALA A 243 -7.83 7.56 6.53
C ALA A 243 -9.13 7.06 7.16
N SER A 244 -10.23 7.12 6.41
CA SER A 244 -11.49 6.47 6.75
C SER A 244 -11.42 4.94 6.60
N ARG A 245 -10.45 4.41 5.84
CA ARG A 245 -10.28 2.97 5.63
C ARG A 245 -9.57 2.30 6.81
N PRO A 246 -9.90 1.03 7.13
CA PRO A 246 -9.35 0.34 8.31
C PRO A 246 -7.83 0.20 8.32
N ALA A 247 -7.23 -0.01 7.13
CA ALA A 247 -5.79 -0.24 6.98
C ALA A 247 -4.94 1.04 6.98
N TYR A 248 -5.53 2.22 7.18
CA TYR A 248 -4.75 3.45 7.28
C TYR A 248 -4.17 3.61 8.70
N LEU A 249 -2.90 4.02 8.79
CA LEU A 249 -2.17 4.16 10.04
C LEU A 249 -2.71 5.34 10.85
N LYS A 250 -3.03 5.07 12.12
CA LYS A 250 -3.45 6.06 13.09
C LYS A 250 -2.66 5.91 14.39
N LEU A 251 -2.24 7.04 14.95
CA LEU A 251 -1.68 7.14 16.29
C LEU A 251 -2.62 8.01 17.12
N ASP A 252 -3.05 7.50 18.28
CA ASP A 252 -4.03 8.16 19.16
C ASP A 252 -5.29 8.65 18.41
N GLY A 253 -5.76 7.84 17.46
CA GLY A 253 -6.95 8.15 16.64
C GLY A 253 -6.71 9.14 15.50
N ARG A 254 -5.51 9.72 15.38
CA ARG A 254 -5.15 10.69 14.34
C ARG A 254 -4.44 9.99 13.18
N PHE A 255 -4.85 10.29 11.96
CA PHE A 255 -4.27 9.68 10.77
C PHE A 255 -2.88 10.24 10.48
N VAL A 256 -1.93 9.35 10.21
CA VAL A 256 -0.52 9.72 10.04
C VAL A 256 -0.25 10.17 8.61
N VAL A 257 0.50 11.27 8.47
CA VAL A 257 1.02 11.77 7.20
C VAL A 257 2.50 12.10 7.40
N PHE A 258 3.37 11.36 6.70
CA PHE A 258 4.76 11.75 6.52
C PHE A 258 4.86 12.77 5.40
N VAL A 259 5.81 13.68 5.49
CA VAL A 259 6.04 14.70 4.47
C VAL A 259 7.44 14.53 3.92
N TYR A 260 7.58 14.42 2.60
CA TYR A 260 8.89 14.48 1.97
C TYR A 260 9.35 15.93 1.88
N GLY A 261 10.63 16.18 2.06
CA GLY A 261 11.17 17.52 1.98
C GLY A 261 12.64 17.52 1.61
N GLY A 262 13.07 18.67 1.12
CA GLY A 262 14.43 18.93 0.69
C GLY A 262 15.16 19.82 1.69
N VAL A 263 15.22 21.11 1.37
CA VAL A 263 15.81 22.12 2.26
C VAL A 263 14.68 22.78 3.03
N GLU A 264 14.63 22.48 4.32
CA GLU A 264 13.52 22.85 5.18
C GLU A 264 13.90 23.99 6.14
N THR A 265 12.92 24.81 6.49
CA THR A 265 13.05 25.84 7.52
C THR A 265 11.82 25.86 8.41
N CYS A 266 11.83 26.62 9.50
CA CYS A 266 10.67 26.72 10.40
C CYS A 266 9.38 27.19 9.71
N SER A 267 9.47 27.89 8.57
CA SER A 267 8.28 28.31 7.82
C SER A 267 7.47 27.13 7.28
N VAL A 268 8.11 25.98 7.01
CA VAL A 268 7.40 24.77 6.58
C VAL A 268 6.57 24.21 7.74
N ALA A 269 7.16 24.14 8.95
CA ALA A 269 6.41 23.72 10.14
C ALA A 269 5.25 24.68 10.45
N ASP A 270 5.44 26.00 10.30
CA ASP A 270 4.36 26.98 10.45
C ASP A 270 3.24 26.76 9.43
N ARG A 271 3.59 26.57 8.15
CA ARG A 271 2.65 26.35 7.04
C ARG A 271 1.84 25.06 7.22
N TRP A 272 2.48 23.96 7.59
CA TRP A 272 1.80 22.69 7.85
C TRP A 272 0.90 22.75 9.09
N ARG A 273 1.33 23.46 10.14
CA ARG A 273 0.51 23.70 11.32
C ARG A 273 -0.74 24.53 11.01
N GLU A 274 -0.61 25.57 10.20
CA GLU A 274 -1.73 26.39 9.73
C GLU A 274 -2.72 25.56 8.87
N ALA A 275 -2.20 24.71 7.99
CA ALA A 275 -3.00 23.90 7.09
C ALA A 275 -3.76 22.76 7.77
N ASN A 276 -3.20 22.17 8.84
CA ASN A 276 -3.74 20.99 9.49
C ASN A 276 -4.94 21.28 10.42
N THR A 277 -6.06 21.69 9.82
CA THR A 277 -7.34 21.92 10.50
C THR A 277 -8.10 20.62 10.82
N VAL A 278 -7.60 19.49 10.31
CA VAL A 278 -8.26 18.17 10.40
C VAL A 278 -7.66 17.23 11.44
N GLY A 279 -6.62 17.67 12.16
CA GLY A 279 -5.99 16.92 13.25
C GLY A 279 -5.16 15.72 12.81
N ALA A 280 -4.59 15.74 11.60
CA ALA A 280 -3.65 14.72 11.13
C ALA A 280 -2.40 14.65 12.02
N TYR A 281 -1.82 13.47 12.27
CA TYR A 281 -0.50 13.31 12.90
C TYR A 281 0.58 13.54 11.85
N ILE A 282 1.27 14.68 11.91
CA ILE A 282 2.23 15.11 10.88
C ILE A 282 3.65 14.74 11.28
N VAL A 283 4.37 14.10 10.36
CA VAL A 283 5.80 13.80 10.48
C VAL A 283 6.58 14.57 9.42
N LEU A 284 7.26 15.64 9.84
CA LEU A 284 8.01 16.51 8.92
C LEU A 284 9.47 16.08 8.78
N PRO A 285 10.12 16.41 7.65
CA PRO A 285 11.56 16.21 7.48
C PRO A 285 12.34 17.14 8.41
N ALA A 286 13.30 16.59 9.14
CA ALA A 286 14.17 17.32 10.05
C ALA A 286 15.27 18.08 9.29
N PHE A 287 15.69 19.22 9.86
CA PHE A 287 16.76 20.07 9.33
C PHE A 287 17.54 20.72 10.48
N ALA A 288 18.73 21.28 10.23
CA ALA A 288 19.51 21.92 11.28
C ALA A 288 18.70 23.03 11.99
N GLY A 289 18.51 22.92 13.31
CA GLY A 289 17.73 23.87 14.11
C GLY A 289 16.22 23.60 14.19
N PHE A 290 15.71 22.48 13.66
CA PHE A 290 14.27 22.16 13.65
C PHE A 290 13.60 22.20 15.04
N ARG A 291 14.35 21.89 16.11
CA ARG A 291 13.85 21.91 17.50
C ARG A 291 13.56 23.31 18.02
N ASP A 292 14.18 24.33 17.43
CA ASP A 292 14.03 25.72 17.84
C ASP A 292 12.85 26.42 17.13
N CYS A 293 12.16 25.72 16.23
CA CYS A 293 10.98 26.26 15.56
C CYS A 293 9.83 26.46 16.53
N ALA A 294 9.17 27.61 16.42
CA ALA A 294 8.00 27.95 17.22
C ALA A 294 6.83 26.98 17.00
N SER A 295 6.59 26.61 15.74
CA SER A 295 5.71 25.49 15.41
C SER A 295 6.49 24.19 15.38
N GLN A 296 5.98 23.19 16.09
CA GLN A 296 6.45 21.82 16.03
C GLN A 296 5.34 20.94 15.41
N PRO A 297 5.69 20.04 14.48
CA PRO A 297 4.82 18.93 14.08
C PRO A 297 4.76 17.89 15.20
N ASP A 298 4.02 16.81 15.00
CA ASP A 298 3.91 15.73 15.98
C ASP A 298 5.19 14.89 16.07
N SER A 299 5.92 14.77 14.97
CA SER A 299 7.21 14.09 14.92
C SER A 299 8.07 14.62 13.78
N TRP A 300 9.34 14.26 13.82
CA TRP A 300 10.29 14.53 12.76
C TRP A 300 10.87 13.23 12.21
N HIS A 301 11.30 13.23 10.95
CA HIS A 301 12.02 12.11 10.34
C HIS A 301 13.22 12.62 9.54
N PHE A 302 14.16 11.74 9.22
CA PHE A 302 15.28 12.08 8.34
C PHE A 302 15.50 10.96 7.33
N TYR A 303 15.44 11.33 6.04
CA TYR A 303 15.70 10.43 4.92
C TYR A 303 17.12 10.65 4.39
N SER A 304 18.01 9.69 4.65
CA SER A 304 19.33 9.67 4.04
C SER A 304 19.85 8.25 3.90
N ALA A 305 20.11 7.84 2.67
CA ALA A 305 20.71 6.54 2.37
C ALA A 305 22.23 6.62 2.16
N THR A 306 22.88 7.76 2.40
CA THR A 306 24.35 7.86 2.33
C THR A 306 25.05 7.35 3.59
N LEU A 307 24.28 7.05 4.63
CA LEU A 307 24.74 6.46 5.88
C LEU A 307 23.98 5.15 6.11
N PRO A 308 24.63 4.11 6.67
CA PRO A 308 23.94 2.85 7.00
C PRO A 308 22.85 3.04 8.05
N GLU A 309 23.04 4.00 8.94
CA GLU A 309 22.09 4.36 9.98
C GLU A 309 22.17 5.85 10.33
N PHE A 310 21.08 6.37 10.90
CA PHE A 310 21.02 7.71 11.45
C PHE A 310 20.00 7.78 12.59
N GLU A 311 20.45 8.21 13.77
CA GLU A 311 19.58 8.48 14.92
C GLU A 311 19.17 9.97 14.95
N LEU A 312 17.86 10.20 14.86
CA LEU A 312 17.24 11.47 15.17
C LEU A 312 16.62 11.37 16.58
N HIS A 313 17.47 11.62 17.58
CA HIS A 313 17.17 11.33 18.98
C HIS A 313 15.79 11.83 19.47
N GLY A 314 14.99 10.95 20.05
CA GLY A 314 13.62 11.20 20.52
C GLY A 314 12.54 11.24 19.42
N TYR A 315 12.87 10.92 18.17
CA TYR A 315 11.92 10.91 17.05
C TYR A 315 12.04 9.66 16.18
N ALA A 316 13.22 9.38 15.63
CA ALA A 316 13.38 8.33 14.64
C ALA A 316 14.79 7.73 14.61
N TYR A 317 14.88 6.47 14.22
CA TYR A 317 16.11 5.80 13.86
C TYR A 317 15.95 5.21 12.47
N SER A 318 16.73 5.70 11.50
CA SER A 318 16.67 5.27 10.11
C SER A 318 17.81 4.32 9.77
N ILE A 319 17.56 3.28 8.98
CA ILE A 319 18.57 2.36 8.46
C ILE A 319 18.44 2.19 6.95
N SER A 320 19.57 1.97 6.26
CA SER A 320 19.65 1.74 4.82
C SER A 320 20.59 0.58 4.49
N PRO A 321 20.18 -0.37 3.63
CA PRO A 321 21.03 -1.50 3.26
C PRO A 321 22.19 -1.07 2.34
N GLY A 322 22.07 0.07 1.67
CA GLY A 322 23.04 0.58 0.70
C GLY A 322 22.42 1.66 -0.20
N PHE A 323 23.24 2.34 -1.00
CA PHE A 323 22.81 3.40 -1.91
C PHE A 323 23.70 3.43 -3.14
N TRP A 324 23.13 2.95 -4.26
CA TRP A 324 23.81 2.89 -5.55
C TRP A 324 22.83 3.25 -6.65
N ARG A 325 22.78 4.54 -6.98
CA ARG A 325 21.89 5.03 -8.03
C ARG A 325 22.29 4.44 -9.39
N VAL A 326 21.31 4.25 -10.25
CA VAL A 326 21.50 3.70 -11.59
C VAL A 326 22.41 4.56 -12.49
N ASP A 327 22.49 5.86 -12.22
CA ASP A 327 23.33 6.81 -12.96
C ASP A 327 24.77 6.90 -12.45
N GLU A 328 25.14 6.16 -11.39
CA GLU A 328 26.44 6.29 -10.73
C GLU A 328 27.36 5.10 -10.98
N GLY A 329 28.61 5.38 -11.37
CA GLY A 329 29.61 4.33 -11.62
C GLY A 329 30.11 3.62 -10.35
N THR A 330 29.90 4.22 -9.17
CA THR A 330 30.26 3.64 -7.86
C THR A 330 29.14 3.87 -6.86
N ALA A 331 28.94 2.92 -5.94
CA ALA A 331 27.98 3.06 -4.87
C ALA A 331 28.43 4.14 -3.88
N ARG A 332 27.53 5.06 -3.51
CA ARG A 332 27.77 6.02 -2.41
C ARG A 332 27.88 5.29 -1.07
N GLN A 333 27.07 4.25 -0.91
CA GLN A 333 27.14 3.32 0.20
C GLN A 333 27.01 1.89 -0.37
N PRO A 334 28.07 1.06 -0.33
CA PRO A 334 27.95 -0.33 -0.72
C PRO A 334 27.08 -1.11 0.27
N ARG A 335 26.46 -2.17 -0.24
CA ARG A 335 25.71 -3.13 0.59
C ARG A 335 26.66 -3.96 1.44
N ASP A 336 26.38 -4.05 2.74
CA ASP A 336 27.16 -4.86 3.69
C ASP A 336 26.22 -5.49 4.75
N LEU A 337 26.09 -6.81 4.72
CA LEU A 337 25.12 -7.52 5.57
C LEU A 337 25.52 -7.49 7.07
N ALA A 338 26.81 -7.41 7.38
CA ALA A 338 27.28 -7.31 8.76
C ALA A 338 26.90 -5.96 9.38
N THR A 339 27.05 -4.89 8.61
CA THR A 339 26.61 -3.53 8.95
C THR A 339 25.10 -3.49 9.07
N TRP A 340 24.35 -4.04 8.10
CA TRP A 340 22.88 -4.13 8.18
C TRP A 340 22.39 -4.82 9.47
N LYS A 341 23.01 -5.96 9.83
CA LYS A 341 22.74 -6.65 11.09
C LYS A 341 22.99 -5.76 12.31
N GLN A 342 24.08 -5.01 12.31
CA GLN A 342 24.43 -4.08 13.39
C GLN A 342 23.42 -2.93 13.48
N SER A 343 23.10 -2.28 12.36
CA SER A 343 22.12 -1.20 12.31
C SER A 343 20.73 -1.61 12.77
N ILE A 344 20.29 -2.85 12.51
CA ILE A 344 19.03 -3.36 13.05
C ILE A 344 19.09 -3.46 14.59
N ARG A 345 20.19 -3.97 15.15
CA ARG A 345 20.36 -4.07 16.60
C ARG A 345 20.41 -2.69 17.26
N ASP A 346 21.09 -1.73 16.63
CA ASP A 346 21.19 -0.37 17.13
C ASP A 346 19.84 0.36 17.03
N MET A 347 19.11 0.19 15.93
CA MET A 347 17.74 0.67 15.76
C MET A 347 16.80 0.15 16.85
N ILE A 348 16.86 -1.15 17.17
CA ILE A 348 16.03 -1.74 18.24
C ILE A 348 16.47 -1.20 19.61
N THR A 349 17.77 -1.12 19.86
CA THR A 349 18.34 -0.68 21.14
C THR A 349 18.05 0.80 21.41
N SER A 350 17.98 1.63 20.36
CA SER A 350 17.69 3.05 20.47
C SER A 350 16.34 3.35 21.12
N ALA A 351 15.37 2.43 20.98
CA ALA A 351 13.97 2.61 21.38
C ALA A 351 13.32 3.87 20.79
N GLU A 352 13.86 4.40 19.68
CA GLU A 352 13.30 5.56 19.01
C GLU A 352 11.86 5.29 18.55
N PRO A 353 10.95 6.29 18.62
CA PRO A 353 9.54 6.09 18.29
C PRO A 353 9.33 5.53 16.87
N TRP A 354 10.02 6.09 15.87
CA TRP A 354 9.99 5.59 14.51
C TRP A 354 11.25 4.80 14.19
N GLN A 355 11.09 3.56 13.74
CA GLN A 355 12.18 2.72 13.24
C GLN A 355 12.05 2.60 11.73
N LEU A 356 12.83 3.38 10.97
CA LEU A 356 12.59 3.62 9.55
C LEU A 356 13.54 2.81 8.66
N VAL A 357 12.97 2.06 7.72
CA VAL A 357 13.71 1.32 6.70
C VAL A 357 13.70 2.12 5.40
N ILE A 358 14.88 2.53 4.94
CA ILE A 358 15.14 3.23 3.68
C ILE A 358 15.78 2.23 2.71
N THR A 359 15.04 1.57 1.82
CA THR A 359 13.58 1.64 1.57
C THR A 359 13.06 0.22 1.35
N PHE A 360 11.73 0.03 1.31
CA PHE A 360 11.19 -1.26 0.87
C PHE A 360 11.58 -1.53 -0.60
N ASN A 361 11.28 -0.62 -1.54
CA ASN A 361 11.38 -0.91 -2.97
C ASN A 361 11.81 0.28 -3.86
N GLU A 362 12.67 1.18 -3.36
CA GLU A 362 13.24 2.24 -4.20
C GLU A 362 14.40 1.71 -5.06
N TRP A 363 14.04 1.07 -6.17
CA TRP A 363 14.97 0.40 -7.07
C TRP A 363 15.92 1.35 -7.80
N GLY A 364 15.48 2.57 -8.11
CA GLY A 364 16.27 3.58 -8.82
C GLY A 364 17.45 4.11 -8.00
N GLU A 365 17.26 4.23 -6.69
CA GLU A 365 18.32 4.56 -5.73
C GLU A 365 19.15 3.35 -5.33
N GLY A 366 18.64 2.14 -5.55
CA GLY A 366 19.32 0.92 -5.10
C GLY A 366 19.28 0.72 -3.59
N THR A 367 18.32 1.34 -2.89
CA THR A 367 18.14 1.28 -1.43
C THR A 367 17.13 0.21 -0.99
N SER A 368 16.51 -0.49 -1.94
CA SER A 368 15.49 -1.53 -1.73
C SER A 368 15.92 -2.68 -0.79
N VAL A 369 15.05 -3.09 0.13
CA VAL A 369 15.15 -4.36 0.87
C VAL A 369 14.24 -5.46 0.30
N GLU A 370 13.37 -5.12 -0.65
CA GLU A 370 12.50 -6.08 -1.36
C GLU A 370 13.34 -7.22 -1.98
N PRO A 371 12.83 -8.47 -2.04
CA PRO A 371 13.60 -9.59 -2.57
C PRO A 371 14.15 -9.31 -3.98
N ALA A 372 15.45 -9.56 -4.17
CA ALA A 372 16.14 -9.47 -5.46
C ALA A 372 17.00 -10.68 -5.72
N ASP A 373 17.32 -10.92 -6.99
CA ASP A 373 18.19 -12.01 -7.44
C ASP A 373 19.56 -11.99 -6.74
N ALA A 374 20.06 -10.80 -6.40
CA ALA A 374 21.37 -10.59 -5.78
C ALA A 374 21.44 -10.95 -4.28
N TRP A 375 20.30 -11.13 -3.59
CA TRP A 375 20.24 -11.47 -2.16
C TRP A 375 19.13 -12.48 -1.86
N GLN A 376 18.90 -13.44 -2.76
CA GLN A 376 17.91 -14.49 -2.55
C GLN A 376 18.30 -15.43 -1.40
N THR A 377 17.29 -15.91 -0.68
CA THR A 377 17.43 -16.91 0.37
C THR A 377 16.39 -18.02 0.19
N PRO A 378 16.59 -19.21 0.78
CA PRO A 378 15.62 -20.31 0.67
C PRO A 378 14.22 -20.00 1.22
N PHE A 379 14.09 -18.98 2.09
CA PHE A 379 12.82 -18.53 2.64
C PHE A 379 12.01 -17.67 1.67
N GLY A 380 12.62 -17.21 0.57
CA GLY A 380 11.95 -16.43 -0.48
C GLY A 380 11.83 -14.93 -0.20
N TYR A 381 12.25 -14.44 0.96
CA TYR A 381 12.21 -13.02 1.33
C TYR A 381 13.56 -12.28 1.18
N GLY A 382 14.65 -13.03 1.01
CA GLY A 382 15.97 -12.47 0.76
C GLY A 382 16.67 -11.95 2.02
N GLU A 383 18.00 -11.78 1.93
CA GLU A 383 18.87 -11.61 3.11
C GLU A 383 18.48 -10.42 3.99
N TYR A 384 18.06 -9.29 3.41
CA TYR A 384 17.74 -8.08 4.17
C TYR A 384 16.48 -8.22 5.01
N LEU A 385 15.43 -8.83 4.46
CA LEU A 385 14.19 -9.10 5.20
C LEU A 385 14.35 -10.27 6.17
N ASP A 386 15.13 -11.30 5.82
CA ASP A 386 15.47 -12.41 6.73
C ASP A 386 16.19 -11.89 7.98
N VAL A 387 17.15 -10.98 7.81
CA VAL A 387 17.86 -10.38 8.94
C VAL A 387 16.97 -9.44 9.76
N LEU A 388 16.06 -8.70 9.13
CA LEU A 388 15.05 -7.92 9.85
C LEU A 388 14.11 -8.82 10.65
N HIS A 389 13.73 -9.98 10.11
CA HIS A 389 12.91 -10.97 10.79
C HIS A 389 13.59 -11.51 12.04
N THR A 390 14.90 -11.73 12.00
CA THR A 390 15.71 -12.21 13.14
C THR A 390 16.22 -11.09 14.05
N ASP A 391 15.78 -9.84 13.85
CA ASP A 391 16.23 -8.67 14.63
C ASP A 391 17.76 -8.51 14.64
N GLY A 392 18.39 -8.80 13.51
CA GLY A 392 19.83 -8.68 13.33
C GLY A 392 20.64 -9.87 13.84
N ALA A 393 20.02 -10.98 14.28
CA ALA A 393 20.73 -12.19 14.72
C ALA A 393 21.49 -12.91 13.60
#